data_AF-A0A2T4UVQ6-F1
#
_entry.id   AF-A0A2T4UVQ6-F1
#
_cell.length_a   1.000
_cell.length_b   1.000
_cell.length_c   1.000
_cell.angle_alpha   90.00
_cell.angle_beta   90.00
_cell.angle_gamma   90.00
#
_symmetry.space_group_name_H-M   'P 1'
#
loop_
_entity.id
_entity.type
_entity.pdbx_description
1 polymer ?
#
loop_
_entity_poly.entity_id
_entity_poly.type
_entity_poly.pdbx_seq_one_letter_code
_entity_poly.pdbx_strand_id
1 'polypeptide(L)'
;MADHYEVLGVARDASADEIKKAYRRLARELHPDVNPSADASERFKLVTHAYDVLSDAQQRQQYDRGPQEGFPGGAQGFGGFGDIFETFFGQGAQGSSRGPRSRRERGQDALLRVEVSLDEVIFGTHRDLEVDTAVLCETCQGSCCQPGTSPVTCDICHGSGQIQRTVRSLLGNVMTASPCGTCRGYGTVIATPCSTCQGQGRVRARRTIPVDVPAGVDTGLRLQMPGSGEVGPAGGPNGDLYLEIKVKHHDVFSRNGDDLLATLEVQMTDAILGSTTTLAALDGDIEIEIKPGTQSTEIVTIKGRGVTKLRGNGRGDLRVGIQVVTPTKLGHRERELVQEFAKHYKPQKPALTHFQQGLFSKLRDRFLG
;
A
#
# COMPACT_ATOMS: atom_id res chain seq x y z
N MET A 1 -9.89 5.88 45.49
CA MET A 1 -9.10 5.28 44.39
C MET A 1 -8.81 3.86 44.84
N ALA A 2 -9.33 2.85 44.15
CA ALA A 2 -9.19 1.45 44.58
C ALA A 2 -7.72 1.02 44.47
N ASP A 3 -7.23 0.29 45.48
CA ASP A 3 -5.85 -0.19 45.52
C ASP A 3 -5.60 -1.19 44.38
N HIS A 4 -4.48 -1.09 43.66
CA HIS A 4 -4.12 -2.02 42.57
C HIS A 4 -4.08 -3.49 43.02
N TYR A 5 -3.71 -3.76 44.28
CA TYR A 5 -3.76 -5.13 44.83
C TYR A 5 -5.20 -5.62 45.01
N GLU A 6 -6.11 -4.75 45.47
CA GLU A 6 -7.54 -5.05 45.60
C GLU A 6 -8.20 -5.27 44.23
N VAL A 7 -7.83 -4.46 43.22
CA VAL A 7 -8.33 -4.59 41.84
C VAL A 7 -7.96 -5.95 41.23
N LEU A 8 -6.77 -6.48 41.52
CA LEU A 8 -6.35 -7.81 41.10
C LEU A 8 -6.84 -8.93 42.04
N GLY A 9 -7.39 -8.58 43.22
CA GLY A 9 -7.84 -9.52 44.23
C GLY A 9 -6.70 -10.32 44.86
N VAL A 10 -5.54 -9.69 45.05
CA VAL A 10 -4.33 -10.30 45.63
C VAL A 10 -3.85 -9.51 46.86
N ALA A 11 -3.06 -10.15 47.73
CA ALA A 11 -2.46 -9.48 48.88
C ALA A 11 -1.30 -8.55 48.47
N ARG A 12 -0.97 -7.55 49.29
CA ARG A 12 0.12 -6.59 49.01
C ARG A 12 1.51 -7.24 48.95
N ASP A 13 1.70 -8.34 49.65
CA ASP A 13 2.92 -9.16 49.65
C ASP A 13 2.93 -10.24 48.55
N ALA A 14 1.92 -10.27 47.67
CA ALA A 14 1.82 -11.26 46.60
C ALA A 14 3.08 -11.27 45.71
N SER A 15 3.53 -12.45 45.33
CA SER A 15 4.63 -12.65 44.40
C SER A 15 4.26 -12.21 42.98
N ALA A 16 5.28 -11.93 42.15
CA ALA A 16 5.06 -11.57 40.74
C ALA A 16 4.27 -12.64 39.96
N ASP A 17 4.46 -13.91 40.30
CA ASP A 17 3.75 -15.03 39.69
C ASP A 17 2.27 -15.08 40.10
N GLU A 18 1.96 -14.75 41.36
CA GLU A 18 0.57 -14.66 41.85
C GLU A 18 -0.18 -13.49 41.20
N ILE A 19 0.48 -12.33 41.07
CA ILE A 19 -0.03 -11.15 40.36
C ILE A 19 -0.33 -11.50 38.89
N LYS A 20 0.60 -12.15 38.20
CA LYS A 20 0.44 -12.60 36.81
C LYS A 20 -0.67 -13.63 36.64
N LYS A 21 -0.82 -14.55 37.61
CA LYS A 21 -1.87 -15.57 37.59
C LYS A 21 -3.25 -14.96 37.81
N ALA A 22 -3.37 -13.98 38.73
CA ALA A 22 -4.60 -13.25 38.98
C ALA A 22 -5.04 -12.43 37.75
N TYR A 23 -4.11 -11.72 37.12
CA TYR A 23 -4.37 -10.98 35.87
C TYR A 23 -4.88 -11.90 34.76
N ARG A 24 -4.21 -13.03 34.48
CA ARG A 24 -4.63 -13.98 33.43
C ARG A 24 -6.01 -14.61 33.67
N ARG A 25 -6.46 -14.70 34.93
CA ARG A 25 -7.81 -15.17 35.27
C ARG A 25 -8.83 -14.08 34.95
N LEU A 26 -8.62 -12.88 35.48
CA LEU A 26 -9.53 -11.74 35.29
C LEU A 26 -9.59 -11.28 33.82
N ALA A 27 -8.47 -11.33 33.10
CA ALA A 27 -8.41 -10.96 31.68
C ALA A 27 -9.22 -11.91 30.78
N ARG A 28 -9.35 -13.18 31.14
CA ARG A 28 -10.20 -14.14 30.41
C ARG A 28 -11.68 -13.99 30.75
N GLU A 29 -11.98 -13.64 32.00
CA GLU A 29 -13.35 -13.43 32.48
C GLU A 29 -13.95 -12.12 31.95
N LEU A 30 -13.12 -11.08 31.80
CA LEU A 30 -13.52 -9.73 31.39
C LEU A 30 -13.22 -9.42 29.91
N HIS A 31 -12.77 -10.41 29.12
CA HIS A 31 -12.48 -10.19 27.70
C HIS A 31 -13.76 -9.80 26.93
N PRO A 32 -13.73 -8.82 26.02
CA PRO A 32 -14.92 -8.36 25.29
C PRO A 32 -15.65 -9.47 24.54
N ASP A 33 -14.92 -10.46 24.01
CA ASP A 33 -15.50 -11.61 23.32
C ASP A 33 -16.23 -12.60 24.24
N VAL A 34 -15.92 -12.58 25.54
CA VAL A 34 -16.51 -13.48 26.56
C VAL A 34 -17.58 -12.75 27.38
N ASN A 35 -17.39 -11.45 27.63
CA ASN A 35 -18.31 -10.60 28.37
C ASN A 35 -18.43 -9.21 27.70
N PRO A 36 -19.41 -9.00 26.80
CA PRO A 36 -19.55 -7.78 26.02
C PRO A 36 -20.24 -6.61 26.77
N SER A 37 -20.34 -6.68 28.10
CA SER A 37 -20.96 -5.61 28.89
C SER A 37 -20.04 -4.39 29.06
N ALA A 38 -20.62 -3.19 29.11
CA ALA A 38 -19.86 -1.96 29.32
C ALA A 38 -19.11 -1.96 30.68
N ASP A 39 -19.70 -2.58 31.71
CA ASP A 39 -19.07 -2.75 33.02
C ASP A 39 -17.83 -3.67 32.97
N ALA A 40 -17.89 -4.76 32.19
CA ALA A 40 -16.74 -5.65 32.01
C ALA A 40 -15.58 -4.95 31.30
N SER A 41 -15.87 -4.08 30.32
CA SER A 41 -14.84 -3.29 29.63
C SER A 41 -14.13 -2.31 30.57
N GLU A 42 -14.87 -1.59 31.42
CA GLU A 42 -14.28 -0.66 32.40
C GLU A 42 -13.47 -1.42 33.47
N ARG A 43 -13.97 -2.56 33.94
CA ARG A 43 -13.23 -3.41 34.87
C ARG A 43 -11.97 -4.02 34.23
N PHE A 44 -12.01 -4.37 32.96
CA PHE A 44 -10.84 -4.87 32.22
C PHE A 44 -9.74 -3.82 32.12
N LYS A 45 -10.10 -2.55 31.87
CA LYS A 45 -9.15 -1.42 31.88
C LYS A 45 -8.47 -1.25 33.24
N LEU A 46 -9.25 -1.30 34.32
CA LEU A 46 -8.72 -1.19 35.69
C LEU A 46 -7.77 -2.34 36.05
N VAL A 47 -8.13 -3.58 35.68
CA VAL A 47 -7.32 -4.79 35.90
C VAL A 47 -6.02 -4.74 35.10
N THR A 48 -6.06 -4.26 33.85
CA THR A 48 -4.87 -4.09 33.00
C THR A 48 -3.93 -3.06 33.60
N HIS A 49 -4.46 -1.91 34.00
CA HIS A 49 -3.66 -0.86 34.66
C HIS A 49 -3.02 -1.34 35.96
N ALA A 50 -3.76 -2.06 36.81
CA ALA A 50 -3.22 -2.62 38.05
C ALA A 50 -2.09 -3.62 37.78
N TYR A 51 -2.19 -4.43 36.71
CA TYR A 51 -1.13 -5.35 36.31
C TYR A 51 0.10 -4.62 35.76
N ASP A 52 -0.07 -3.58 34.96
CA ASP A 52 1.05 -2.81 34.38
C ASP A 52 1.91 -2.18 35.48
N VAL A 53 1.29 -1.63 36.52
CA VAL A 53 2.00 -1.03 37.67
C VAL A 53 2.66 -2.11 38.55
N LEU A 54 1.96 -3.23 38.83
CA LEU A 54 2.44 -4.24 39.78
C LEU A 54 3.36 -5.32 39.16
N SER A 55 3.39 -5.45 37.84
CA SER A 55 4.22 -6.44 37.14
C SER A 55 5.68 -6.02 36.98
N ASP A 56 5.95 -4.71 36.96
CA ASP A 56 7.29 -4.15 36.96
C ASP A 56 7.80 -3.89 38.39
N ALA A 57 9.00 -4.37 38.69
CA ALA A 57 9.56 -4.31 40.03
C ALA A 57 9.82 -2.87 40.51
N GLN A 58 10.20 -1.95 39.62
CA GLN A 58 10.45 -0.56 39.99
C GLN A 58 9.15 0.22 40.17
N GLN A 59 8.17 0.02 39.28
CA GLN A 59 6.86 0.67 39.40
C GLN A 59 6.09 0.18 40.63
N ARG A 60 6.13 -1.12 40.92
CA ARG A 60 5.56 -1.68 42.16
C ARG A 60 6.19 -1.06 43.40
N GLN A 61 7.51 -0.94 43.43
CA GLN A 61 8.21 -0.34 44.56
C GLN A 61 7.86 1.15 44.74
N GLN A 62 7.67 1.89 43.65
CA GLN A 62 7.23 3.29 43.70
C GLN A 62 5.78 3.40 44.19
N TYR A 63 4.90 2.51 43.72
CA TYR A 63 3.51 2.42 44.19
C TYR A 63 3.43 2.09 45.69
N ASP A 64 4.22 1.12 46.15
CA ASP A 64 4.24 0.68 47.55
C ASP A 64 4.81 1.75 48.50
N ARG A 65 5.72 2.61 48.01
CA ARG A 65 6.31 3.71 48.79
C ARG A 65 5.40 4.92 48.96
N GLY A 66 4.34 5.03 48.16
CA GLY A 66 3.41 6.17 48.17
C GLY A 66 4.05 7.49 47.70
N PRO A 67 3.26 8.56 47.52
CA PRO A 67 3.76 9.86 47.08
C PRO A 67 4.67 10.48 48.16
N GLN A 68 5.93 10.72 47.81
CA GLN A 68 6.94 11.29 48.71
C GLN A 68 6.77 12.81 48.79
N GLU A 69 6.35 13.35 49.94
CA GLU A 69 6.35 14.79 50.18
C GLU A 69 7.78 15.32 50.19
N GLY A 70 8.11 16.25 49.29
CA GLY A 70 9.34 17.05 49.39
C GLY A 70 10.22 17.22 48.16
N PHE A 71 9.77 16.86 46.95
CA PHE A 71 10.48 17.21 45.70
C PHE A 71 9.56 17.99 44.74
N PRO A 72 9.88 19.25 44.40
CA PRO A 72 9.14 19.99 43.38
C PRO A 72 9.60 19.53 41.99
N GLY A 73 9.02 18.43 41.52
CA GLY A 73 9.24 17.93 40.17
C GLY A 73 9.31 16.41 40.10
N GLY A 74 8.41 15.82 39.32
CA GLY A 74 8.50 14.40 38.97
C GLY A 74 7.24 13.62 39.28
N ALA A 75 6.15 13.91 38.56
CA ALA A 75 5.03 12.97 38.41
C ALA A 75 5.09 12.40 36.99
N GLN A 76 5.71 11.25 36.84
CA GLN A 76 5.68 10.43 35.63
C GLN A 76 5.29 9.01 36.04
N GLY A 77 4.15 8.54 35.54
CA GLY A 77 3.70 7.16 35.74
C GLY A 77 2.19 6.95 35.59
N PHE A 78 1.62 7.24 34.41
CA PHE A 78 0.29 6.72 34.03
C PHE A 78 0.29 6.40 32.53
N GLY A 79 0.64 5.16 32.20
CA GLY A 79 0.60 4.59 30.85
C GLY A 79 -0.82 4.23 30.43
N GLY A 80 -1.67 5.24 30.27
CA GLY A 80 -2.91 5.20 29.47
C GLY A 80 -3.06 6.43 28.59
N PHE A 81 -1.99 7.22 28.50
CA PHE A 81 -1.90 8.54 27.88
C PHE A 81 -0.71 8.60 26.89
N GLY A 82 -0.35 7.49 26.23
CA GLY A 82 0.82 7.39 25.36
C GLY A 82 0.95 8.54 24.35
N ASP A 83 -0.13 8.93 23.68
CA ASP A 83 -0.09 10.02 22.69
C ASP A 83 -0.16 11.44 23.29
N ILE A 84 -0.90 11.61 24.39
CA ILE A 84 -1.15 12.94 24.98
C ILE A 84 0.01 13.33 25.91
N PHE A 85 0.63 12.36 26.58
CA PHE A 85 1.79 12.58 27.44
C PHE A 85 3.11 12.63 26.65
N GLU A 86 3.24 11.98 25.49
CA GLU A 86 4.37 12.20 24.57
C GLU A 86 4.35 13.61 23.97
N THR A 87 3.16 14.13 23.63
CA THR A 87 3.00 15.47 23.06
C THR A 87 3.25 16.58 24.10
N PHE A 88 2.96 16.36 25.38
CA PHE A 88 3.07 17.39 26.44
C PHE A 88 4.27 17.23 27.39
N PHE A 89 4.75 16.02 27.65
CA PHE A 89 5.84 15.74 28.61
C PHE A 89 7.03 15.00 28.00
N GLY A 90 6.87 14.35 26.83
CA GLY A 90 7.98 13.77 26.04
C GLY A 90 8.95 14.81 25.46
N GLN A 91 8.59 16.10 25.52
CA GLN A 91 9.47 17.22 25.15
C GLN A 91 10.15 17.88 26.36
N GLY A 92 9.88 17.44 27.59
CA GLY A 92 10.36 18.07 28.83
C GLY A 92 11.52 17.37 29.54
N ALA A 93 11.74 16.06 29.32
CA ALA A 93 12.72 15.28 30.08
C ALA A 93 14.05 15.00 29.34
N GLN A 94 14.13 15.34 28.06
CA GLN A 94 15.40 15.46 27.34
C GLN A 94 15.64 16.94 27.10
N GLY A 95 16.36 17.59 28.02
CA GLY A 95 16.84 18.97 27.93
C GLY A 95 17.84 19.21 26.79
N SER A 96 17.64 18.57 25.64
CA SER A 96 18.05 19.13 24.37
C SER A 96 17.17 20.35 24.17
N SER A 97 17.73 21.54 24.40
CA SER A 97 17.30 22.74 23.71
C SER A 97 17.09 22.36 22.25
N ARG A 98 15.85 22.07 21.83
CA ARG A 98 15.54 21.69 20.45
C ARG A 98 16.02 22.86 19.63
N GLY A 99 17.17 22.66 18.98
CA GLY A 99 17.85 23.69 18.23
C GLY A 99 16.93 24.21 17.12
N PRO A 100 17.35 25.28 16.43
CA PRO A 100 16.63 25.75 15.27
C PRO A 100 16.29 24.59 14.32
N ARG A 101 15.08 24.61 13.76
CA ARG A 101 14.63 23.63 12.77
C ARG A 101 15.59 23.64 11.58
N SER A 102 15.87 22.48 10.99
CA SER A 102 16.59 22.42 9.73
C SER A 102 15.72 22.99 8.61
N ARG A 103 16.32 23.79 7.71
CA ARG A 103 15.68 24.20 6.45
C ARG A 103 15.65 23.06 5.42
N ARG A 104 16.60 22.13 5.54
CA ARG A 104 16.67 20.91 4.71
C ARG A 104 15.68 19.91 5.26
N GLU A 105 14.58 19.75 4.56
CA GLU A 105 13.52 18.77 4.84
C GLU A 105 13.49 17.74 3.72
N ARG A 106 13.06 16.50 4.01
CA ARG A 106 12.93 15.48 2.97
C ARG A 106 11.85 15.90 1.96
N GLY A 107 12.11 15.65 0.69
CA GLY A 107 11.14 15.85 -0.37
C GLY A 107 9.96 14.89 -0.28
N GLN A 108 8.89 15.24 -0.99
CA GLN A 108 7.67 14.45 -1.04
C GLN A 108 7.87 13.23 -1.93
N ASP A 109 7.22 12.14 -1.55
CA ASP A 109 7.12 10.96 -2.40
C ASP A 109 6.14 11.24 -3.55
N ALA A 110 6.40 10.66 -4.70
CA ALA A 110 5.53 10.75 -5.88
C ALA A 110 4.97 9.38 -6.22
N LEU A 111 3.73 9.33 -6.70
CA LEU A 111 3.12 8.13 -7.26
C LEU A 111 2.77 8.39 -8.72
N LEU A 112 3.36 7.64 -9.63
CA LEU A 112 3.09 7.72 -11.06
C LEU A 112 2.45 6.42 -11.52
N ARG A 113 1.37 6.53 -12.30
CA ARG A 113 0.75 5.38 -12.94
C ARG A 113 1.39 5.14 -14.30
N VAL A 114 1.91 3.94 -14.52
CA VAL A 114 2.54 3.54 -15.77
C VAL A 114 1.65 2.50 -16.46
N GLU A 115 1.17 2.83 -17.65
CA GLU A 115 0.39 1.89 -18.44
C GLU A 115 1.28 1.04 -19.34
N VAL A 116 1.18 -0.28 -19.21
CA VAL A 116 1.96 -1.27 -19.96
C VAL A 116 1.03 -2.16 -20.77
N SER A 117 1.46 -2.58 -21.96
CA SER A 117 0.70 -3.52 -22.79
C SER A 117 1.01 -4.97 -22.44
N LEU A 118 0.17 -5.92 -22.86
CA LEU A 118 0.35 -7.34 -22.54
C LEU A 118 1.64 -7.93 -23.12
N ASP A 119 2.06 -7.48 -24.31
CA ASP A 119 3.33 -7.86 -24.94
C ASP A 119 4.53 -7.45 -24.06
N GLU A 120 4.54 -6.22 -23.54
CA GLU A 120 5.59 -5.76 -22.62
C GLU A 120 5.57 -6.53 -21.30
N VAL A 121 4.40 -6.92 -20.81
CA VAL A 121 4.27 -7.73 -19.60
C VAL A 121 4.86 -9.13 -19.79
N ILE A 122 4.81 -9.70 -21.00
CA ILE A 122 5.36 -11.03 -21.27
C ILE A 122 6.89 -11.03 -21.16
N PHE A 123 7.57 -10.03 -21.71
CA PHE A 123 9.03 -10.02 -21.82
C PHE A 123 9.74 -9.08 -20.84
N GLY A 124 9.00 -8.15 -20.23
CA GLY A 124 9.57 -6.99 -19.57
C GLY A 124 9.94 -5.91 -20.60
N THR A 125 10.08 -4.68 -20.14
CA THR A 125 10.44 -3.55 -21.01
C THR A 125 11.26 -2.52 -20.25
N HIS A 126 12.15 -1.85 -20.97
CA HIS A 126 12.86 -0.68 -20.48
C HIS A 126 12.15 0.57 -21.01
N ARG A 127 11.78 1.49 -20.12
CA ARG A 127 11.07 2.73 -20.49
C ARG A 127 11.69 3.94 -19.83
N ASP A 128 11.82 5.00 -20.62
CA ASP A 128 12.18 6.32 -20.13
C ASP A 128 10.90 7.11 -19.81
N LEU A 129 10.67 7.42 -18.54
CA LEU A 129 9.51 8.17 -18.09
C LEU A 129 9.87 9.64 -17.86
N GLU A 130 9.15 10.55 -18.50
CA GLU A 130 9.24 11.98 -18.23
C GLU A 130 8.36 12.34 -17.03
N VAL A 131 8.97 12.90 -15.97
CA VAL A 131 8.29 13.30 -14.75
C VAL A 131 8.57 14.77 -14.45
N ASP A 132 7.50 15.55 -14.26
CA ASP A 132 7.59 16.93 -13.81
C ASP A 132 7.73 16.95 -12.28
N THR A 133 8.95 17.16 -11.79
CA THR A 133 9.30 17.05 -10.36
C THR A 133 10.04 18.30 -9.87
N ALA A 134 10.24 18.42 -8.56
CA ALA A 134 11.13 19.43 -8.01
C ALA A 134 12.57 18.91 -8.04
N VAL A 135 13.46 19.63 -8.72
CA VAL A 135 14.90 19.34 -8.78
C VAL A 135 15.71 20.38 -8.01
N LEU A 136 16.95 20.05 -7.65
CA LEU A 136 17.84 20.96 -6.94
C LEU A 136 18.07 22.20 -7.81
N CYS A 137 17.97 23.38 -7.20
CA CYS A 137 18.23 24.62 -7.93
C CYS A 137 19.73 24.73 -8.24
N GLU A 138 20.10 24.70 -9.51
CA GLU A 138 21.51 24.76 -9.94
C GLU A 138 22.19 26.08 -9.53
N THR A 139 21.46 27.20 -9.54
CA THR A 139 22.00 28.53 -9.20
C THR A 139 22.47 28.64 -7.75
N CYS A 140 21.70 28.10 -6.80
CA CYS A 140 21.99 28.25 -5.36
C CYS A 140 22.41 26.93 -4.68
N GLN A 141 22.29 25.80 -5.38
CA GLN A 141 22.61 24.45 -4.91
C GLN A 141 22.00 24.13 -3.54
N GLY A 142 20.74 24.57 -3.33
CA GLY A 142 20.01 24.35 -2.08
C GLY A 142 20.27 25.38 -0.97
N SER A 143 21.22 26.32 -1.13
CA SER A 143 21.47 27.36 -0.11
C SER A 143 20.32 28.36 0.07
N CYS A 144 19.37 28.39 -0.88
CA CYS A 144 18.26 29.33 -0.97
C CYS A 144 18.66 30.81 -1.14
N CYS A 145 19.95 31.12 -1.18
CA CYS A 145 20.47 32.48 -1.26
C CYS A 145 20.99 32.79 -2.67
N GLN A 146 21.12 34.07 -3.03
CA GLN A 146 21.83 34.44 -4.25
C GLN A 146 23.29 33.97 -4.20
N PRO A 147 23.91 33.63 -5.35
CA PRO A 147 25.33 33.28 -5.41
C PRO A 147 26.21 34.33 -4.70
N GLY A 148 27.13 33.88 -3.85
CA GLY A 148 28.01 34.75 -3.06
C GLY A 148 27.38 35.29 -1.76
N THR A 149 26.12 35.00 -1.48
CA THR A 149 25.45 35.34 -0.22
C THR A 149 25.15 34.08 0.60
N SER A 150 24.88 34.24 1.90
CA SER A 150 24.60 33.14 2.82
C SER A 150 23.48 33.48 3.81
N PRO A 151 22.85 32.48 4.44
CA PRO A 151 21.90 32.72 5.51
C PRO A 151 22.57 33.47 6.67
N VAL A 152 21.92 34.54 7.14
CA VAL A 152 22.40 35.34 8.27
C VAL A 152 21.73 34.89 9.57
N THR A 153 22.44 34.95 10.69
CA THR A 153 21.85 34.66 12.00
C THR A 153 20.70 35.63 12.28
N CYS A 154 19.57 35.12 12.75
CA CYS A 154 18.41 35.93 13.09
C CYS A 154 18.75 36.87 14.25
N ASP A 155 18.50 38.17 14.06
CA ASP A 155 18.70 39.24 15.03
C ASP A 155 17.72 39.18 16.20
N ILE A 156 16.51 38.67 16.00
CA ILE A 156 15.48 38.58 17.06
C ILE A 156 15.72 37.42 18.02
N CYS A 157 16.14 36.25 17.52
CA CYS A 157 16.33 35.05 18.35
C CYS A 157 17.80 34.65 18.53
N HIS A 158 18.72 35.39 17.93
CA HIS A 158 20.17 35.16 17.97
C HIS A 158 20.56 33.71 17.62
N GLY A 159 19.92 33.13 16.61
CA GLY A 159 20.21 31.76 16.17
C GLY A 159 19.42 30.66 16.89
N SER A 160 18.73 30.95 17.99
CA SER A 160 18.02 29.92 18.77
C SER A 160 16.77 29.36 18.09
N GLY A 161 16.21 30.08 17.11
CA GLY A 161 14.98 29.70 16.41
C GLY A 161 13.70 29.92 17.21
N GLN A 162 13.79 30.22 18.50
CA GLN A 162 12.65 30.38 19.40
C GLN A 162 12.78 31.67 20.23
N ILE A 163 11.64 32.22 20.65
CA ILE A 163 11.55 33.35 21.56
C ILE A 163 10.67 32.96 22.75
N GLN A 164 11.07 33.39 23.95
CA GLN A 164 10.27 33.19 25.16
C GLN A 164 9.12 34.21 25.17
N ARG A 165 7.88 33.72 25.34
CA ARG A 165 6.70 34.55 25.55
C ARG A 165 6.06 34.20 26.88
N THR A 166 5.71 35.23 27.65
CA THR A 166 4.90 35.09 28.86
C THR A 166 3.45 34.95 28.46
N VAL A 167 2.84 33.81 28.83
CA VAL A 167 1.42 33.54 28.60
C VAL A 167 0.72 33.54 29.95
N ARG A 168 -0.40 34.26 30.04
CA ARG A 168 -1.25 34.25 31.24
C ARG A 168 -2.06 32.96 31.27
N SER A 169 -1.85 32.16 32.31
CA SER A 169 -2.62 30.95 32.60
C SER A 169 -3.47 31.14 33.86
N LEU A 170 -4.38 30.20 34.11
CA LEU A 170 -5.21 30.14 35.32
C LEU A 170 -4.37 30.06 36.62
N LEU A 171 -3.12 29.63 36.54
CA LEU A 171 -2.18 29.49 37.68
C LEU A 171 -1.14 30.61 37.74
N GLY A 172 -1.24 31.64 36.90
CA GLY A 172 -0.29 32.76 36.82
C GLY A 172 0.41 32.89 35.46
N ASN A 173 1.47 33.71 35.41
CA ASN A 173 2.27 33.91 34.19
C ASN A 173 3.24 32.74 34.00
N VAL A 174 3.13 32.02 32.89
CA VAL A 174 4.05 30.94 32.51
C VAL A 174 4.86 31.38 31.31
N MET A 175 6.18 31.17 31.33
CA MET A 175 7.03 31.41 30.17
C MET A 175 7.00 30.20 29.25
N THR A 176 6.55 30.39 28.02
CA THR A 176 6.51 29.35 26.99
C THR A 176 7.40 29.75 25.83
N ALA A 177 8.19 28.82 25.32
CA ALA A 177 8.94 29.03 24.09
C ALA A 177 7.99 28.98 22.88
N SER A 178 8.14 29.94 21.97
CA SER A 178 7.40 29.99 20.70
C SER A 178 8.38 30.15 19.55
N PRO A 179 8.10 29.61 18.35
CA PRO A 179 8.99 29.81 17.21
C PRO A 179 9.13 31.30 16.90
N CYS A 180 10.35 31.74 16.64
CA CYS A 180 10.64 33.13 16.30
C CYS A 180 9.88 33.51 15.02
N GLY A 181 9.14 34.62 15.02
CA GLY A 181 8.33 35.05 13.86
C GLY A 181 9.17 35.40 12.62
N THR A 182 10.36 35.97 12.82
CA THR A 182 11.25 36.42 11.73
C THR A 182 11.90 35.24 11.00
N CYS A 183 12.53 34.32 11.75
CA CYS A 183 13.18 33.15 11.16
C CYS A 183 12.28 31.92 11.09
N ARG A 184 11.03 32.00 11.58
CA ARG A 184 10.03 30.90 11.61
C ARG A 184 10.52 29.60 12.24
N GLY A 185 11.45 29.68 13.19
CA GLY A 185 12.04 28.48 13.82
C GLY A 185 13.42 28.09 13.31
N TYR A 186 13.91 28.65 12.19
CA TYR A 186 15.15 28.21 11.55
C TYR A 186 16.44 28.79 12.14
N GLY A 187 16.35 29.76 13.07
CA GLY A 187 17.52 30.43 13.67
C GLY A 187 18.27 31.39 12.72
N THR A 188 18.14 31.21 11.41
CA THR A 188 18.73 32.04 10.36
C THR A 188 17.67 32.67 9.47
N VAL A 189 18.00 33.76 8.78
CA VAL A 189 17.16 34.45 7.80
C VAL A 189 17.88 34.46 6.45
N ILE A 190 17.11 34.30 5.38
CA ILE A 190 17.61 34.45 4.01
C ILE A 190 17.40 35.93 3.64
N ALA A 191 18.44 36.75 3.78
CA ALA A 191 18.36 38.18 3.48
C ALA A 191 18.21 38.42 1.96
N THR A 192 18.95 37.66 1.16
CA THR A 192 18.99 37.80 -0.30
C THR A 192 18.57 36.48 -0.95
N PRO A 193 17.26 36.25 -1.15
CA PRO A 193 16.78 34.98 -1.70
C PRO A 193 17.24 34.80 -3.15
N CYS A 194 17.58 33.55 -3.51
CA CYS A 194 17.92 33.19 -4.89
C CYS A 194 16.77 33.59 -5.83
N SER A 195 17.07 34.28 -6.92
CA SER A 195 16.07 34.72 -7.91
C SER A 195 15.43 33.56 -8.67
N THR A 196 16.19 32.50 -8.97
CA THR A 196 15.72 31.34 -9.74
C THR A 196 14.71 30.49 -8.97
N CYS A 197 14.95 30.23 -7.68
CA CYS A 197 14.08 29.38 -6.85
C CYS A 197 13.27 30.15 -5.80
N GLN A 198 13.38 31.48 -5.78
CA GLN A 198 12.69 32.37 -4.83
C GLN A 198 12.87 31.93 -3.35
N GLY A 199 14.08 31.48 -3.01
CA GLY A 199 14.41 31.03 -1.65
C GLY A 199 13.96 29.61 -1.28
N GLN A 200 13.48 28.81 -2.23
CA GLN A 200 13.05 27.42 -1.96
C GLN A 200 14.20 26.39 -2.02
N GLY A 201 15.30 26.71 -2.70
CA GLY A 201 16.45 25.81 -2.89
C GLY A 201 16.21 24.71 -3.95
N ARG A 202 15.02 24.69 -4.57
CA ARG A 202 14.60 23.74 -5.59
C ARG A 202 13.72 24.44 -6.63
N VAL A 203 13.63 23.88 -7.84
CA VAL A 203 12.81 24.41 -8.95
C VAL A 203 12.02 23.28 -9.59
N ARG A 204 10.86 23.59 -10.19
CA ARG A 204 10.12 22.61 -10.99
C ARG A 204 10.84 22.41 -12.32
N ALA A 205 11.16 21.17 -12.65
CA ALA A 205 11.76 20.81 -13.93
C ALA A 205 11.27 19.42 -14.35
N ARG A 206 11.30 19.20 -15.66
CA ARG A 206 11.06 17.88 -16.24
C ARG A 206 12.33 17.04 -16.15
N ARG A 207 12.21 15.81 -15.68
CA ARG A 207 13.30 14.84 -15.58
C ARG A 207 12.89 13.54 -16.24
N THR A 208 13.81 12.96 -17.02
CA THR A 208 13.67 11.60 -17.54
C THR A 208 14.22 10.60 -16.53
N ILE A 209 13.43 9.58 -16.21
CA ILE A 209 13.77 8.53 -15.26
C ILE A 209 13.70 7.19 -16.01
N PRO A 210 14.83 6.47 -16.17
CA PRO A 210 14.84 5.15 -16.77
C PRO A 210 14.22 4.15 -15.79
N VAL A 211 13.31 3.31 -16.29
CA VAL A 211 12.55 2.33 -15.52
C VAL A 211 12.60 0.99 -16.21
N ASP A 212 13.11 0.00 -15.50
CA ASP A 212 13.00 -1.40 -15.88
C ASP A 212 11.70 -1.98 -15.31
N VAL A 213 10.75 -2.27 -16.20
CA VAL A 213 9.52 -2.97 -15.84
C VAL A 213 9.78 -4.47 -16.02
N PRO A 214 9.77 -5.27 -14.95
CA PRO A 214 10.07 -6.69 -15.05
C PRO A 214 8.97 -7.43 -15.83
N ALA A 215 9.31 -8.59 -16.38
CA ALA A 215 8.32 -9.48 -16.96
C ALA A 215 7.36 -10.00 -15.87
N GLY A 216 6.10 -10.22 -16.23
CA GLY A 216 5.09 -10.78 -15.33
C GLY A 216 4.41 -9.81 -14.39
N VAL A 217 4.75 -8.51 -14.44
CA VAL A 217 4.09 -7.49 -13.62
C VAL A 217 2.58 -7.48 -13.84
N ASP A 218 1.81 -7.28 -12.78
CA ASP A 218 0.35 -7.21 -12.84
C ASP A 218 -0.17 -5.84 -12.42
N THR A 219 -1.43 -5.56 -12.73
CA THR A 219 -2.08 -4.31 -12.37
C THR A 219 -2.10 -4.13 -10.86
N GLY A 220 -1.69 -2.95 -10.39
CA GLY A 220 -1.59 -2.63 -8.97
C GLY A 220 -0.25 -2.95 -8.33
N LEU A 221 0.67 -3.63 -9.04
CA LEU A 221 2.04 -3.76 -8.58
C LEU A 221 2.70 -2.38 -8.47
N ARG A 222 3.42 -2.14 -7.37
CA ARG A 222 4.16 -0.90 -7.12
C ARG A 222 5.66 -1.17 -7.14
N LEU A 223 6.37 -0.49 -8.02
CA LEU A 223 7.84 -0.45 -8.04
C LEU A 223 8.31 0.80 -7.28
N GLN A 224 9.19 0.63 -6.31
CA GLN A 224 9.77 1.75 -5.57
C GLN A 224 11.12 2.12 -6.18
N MET A 225 11.31 3.41 -6.41
CA MET A 225 12.57 4.01 -6.84
C MET A 225 13.06 4.97 -5.75
N PRO A 226 13.92 4.49 -4.84
CA PRO A 226 14.43 5.31 -3.73
C PRO A 226 15.14 6.57 -4.23
N GLY A 227 14.88 7.71 -3.61
CA GLY A 227 15.54 8.98 -3.93
C GLY A 227 15.22 9.55 -5.33
N SER A 228 14.27 8.96 -6.06
CA SER A 228 13.84 9.43 -7.38
C SER A 228 12.60 10.32 -7.34
N GLY A 229 12.07 10.60 -6.15
CA GLY A 229 10.97 11.54 -5.92
C GLY A 229 11.41 13.00 -5.95
N GLU A 230 10.62 13.88 -5.35
CA GLU A 230 10.94 15.32 -5.34
C GLU A 230 12.17 15.62 -4.48
N VAL A 231 13.01 16.57 -4.91
CA VAL A 231 14.06 17.14 -4.06
C VAL A 231 13.40 17.93 -2.92
N GLY A 232 13.93 17.76 -1.71
CA GLY A 232 13.44 18.47 -0.53
C GLY A 232 13.71 19.97 -0.54
N PRO A 233 12.93 20.78 0.20
CA PRO A 233 13.23 22.20 0.39
C PRO A 233 14.67 22.43 0.88
N ALA A 234 15.28 23.55 0.47
CA ALA A 234 16.67 23.91 0.77
C ALA A 234 17.72 22.86 0.38
N GLY A 235 17.43 22.06 -0.66
CA GLY A 235 18.29 20.95 -1.07
C GLY A 235 18.34 19.82 -0.05
N GLY A 236 17.23 19.61 0.67
CA GLY A 236 17.06 18.42 1.50
C GLY A 236 16.97 17.14 0.66
N PRO A 237 17.09 15.96 1.31
CA PRO A 237 17.14 14.68 0.61
C PRO A 237 15.87 14.45 -0.21
N ASN A 238 16.00 13.68 -1.28
CA ASN A 238 14.88 13.40 -2.17
C ASN A 238 13.83 12.50 -1.49
N GLY A 239 12.59 12.66 -1.91
CA GLY A 239 11.56 11.65 -1.72
C GLY A 239 11.79 10.42 -2.60
N ASP A 240 10.87 9.47 -2.52
CA ASP A 240 10.85 8.27 -3.34
C ASP A 240 9.81 8.39 -4.45
N LEU A 241 10.04 7.70 -5.57
CA LEU A 241 9.06 7.58 -6.63
C LEU A 241 8.47 6.17 -6.63
N TYR A 242 7.16 6.08 -6.52
CA TYR A 242 6.41 4.83 -6.64
C TYR A 242 5.76 4.78 -8.02
N LEU A 243 5.99 3.69 -8.75
CA LEU A 243 5.39 3.44 -10.04
C LEU A 243 4.31 2.38 -9.87
N GLU A 244 3.05 2.75 -10.03
CA GLU A 244 1.92 1.83 -10.04
C GLU A 244 1.68 1.34 -11.47
N ILE A 245 1.89 0.05 -11.70
CA ILE A 245 1.69 -0.56 -13.01
C ILE A 245 0.20 -0.77 -13.25
N LYS A 246 -0.25 -0.43 -14.45
CA LYS A 246 -1.59 -0.75 -14.95
C LYS A 246 -1.47 -1.43 -16.30
N VAL A 247 -1.90 -2.69 -16.38
CA VAL A 247 -1.90 -3.44 -17.63
C VAL A 247 -3.09 -2.96 -18.47
N LYS A 248 -2.81 -2.57 -19.72
CA LYS A 248 -3.84 -2.19 -20.68
C LYS A 248 -4.68 -3.40 -21.06
N HIS A 249 -5.97 -3.17 -21.26
CA HIS A 249 -6.83 -4.16 -21.89
C HIS A 249 -6.35 -4.43 -23.31
N HIS A 250 -6.46 -5.69 -23.75
CA HIS A 250 -6.14 -6.11 -25.09
C HIS A 250 -7.38 -6.75 -25.73
N ASP A 251 -7.62 -6.46 -27.01
CA ASP A 251 -8.87 -6.80 -27.67
C ASP A 251 -9.06 -8.32 -27.83
N VAL A 252 -7.97 -9.05 -28.12
CA VAL A 252 -7.98 -10.51 -28.36
C VAL A 252 -7.68 -11.36 -27.13
N PHE A 253 -6.76 -10.91 -26.26
CA PHE A 253 -6.22 -11.71 -25.16
C PHE A 253 -6.63 -11.12 -23.82
N SER A 254 -7.09 -11.98 -22.92
CA SER A 254 -7.34 -11.64 -21.53
C SER A 254 -6.35 -12.38 -20.64
N ARG A 255 -5.82 -11.72 -19.61
CA ARG A 255 -4.90 -12.34 -18.65
C ARG A 255 -5.68 -12.91 -17.46
N ASN A 256 -5.34 -14.13 -17.06
CA ASN A 256 -5.79 -14.73 -15.81
C ASN A 256 -4.59 -15.32 -15.05
N GLY A 257 -4.08 -14.59 -14.06
CA GLY A 257 -2.85 -14.96 -13.37
C GLY A 257 -1.66 -15.00 -14.33
N ASP A 258 -1.02 -16.15 -14.46
CA ASP A 258 0.08 -16.37 -15.42
C ASP A 258 -0.40 -16.84 -16.80
N ASP A 259 -1.68 -17.22 -16.93
CA ASP A 259 -2.24 -17.74 -18.18
C ASP A 259 -2.85 -16.62 -19.03
N LEU A 260 -2.85 -16.83 -20.34
CA LEU A 260 -3.60 -16.01 -21.30
C LEU A 260 -4.83 -16.78 -21.77
N LEU A 261 -5.94 -16.08 -21.90
CA LEU A 261 -7.21 -16.57 -22.39
C LEU A 261 -7.51 -15.89 -23.72
N ALA A 262 -7.90 -16.69 -24.71
CA ALA A 262 -8.40 -16.22 -25.99
C ALA A 262 -9.64 -17.02 -26.38
N THR A 263 -10.48 -16.44 -27.22
CA THR A 263 -11.62 -17.16 -27.81
C THR A 263 -11.36 -17.33 -29.30
N LEU A 264 -11.43 -18.57 -29.77
CA LEU A 264 -11.35 -18.90 -31.19
C LEU A 264 -12.75 -19.24 -31.69
N GLU A 265 -13.24 -18.43 -32.61
CA GLU A 265 -14.46 -18.72 -33.34
C GLU A 265 -14.17 -19.75 -34.44
N VAL A 266 -14.92 -20.85 -34.41
CA VAL A 266 -14.78 -21.96 -35.36
C VAL A 266 -16.12 -22.16 -36.05
N GLN A 267 -16.10 -22.25 -37.38
CA GLN A 267 -17.33 -22.52 -38.13
C GLN A 267 -17.84 -23.94 -37.83
N MET A 268 -19.16 -24.10 -37.80
CA MET A 268 -19.79 -25.41 -37.53
C MET A 268 -19.23 -26.54 -38.43
N THR A 269 -18.94 -26.25 -39.70
CA THR A 269 -18.35 -27.22 -40.64
C THR A 269 -16.96 -27.68 -40.22
N ASP A 270 -16.12 -26.74 -39.79
CA ASP A 270 -14.74 -27.00 -39.39
C ASP A 270 -14.70 -27.74 -38.05
N ALA A 271 -15.65 -27.45 -37.15
CA ALA A 271 -15.82 -28.20 -35.91
C ALA A 271 -16.26 -29.66 -36.19
N ILE A 272 -17.07 -29.91 -37.22
CA ILE A 272 -17.50 -31.26 -37.60
C ILE A 272 -16.35 -32.03 -38.26
N LEU A 273 -15.69 -31.42 -39.24
CA LEU A 273 -14.72 -32.10 -40.10
C LEU A 273 -13.29 -32.10 -39.54
N GLY A 274 -13.00 -31.21 -38.59
CA GLY A 274 -11.64 -30.87 -38.17
C GLY A 274 -10.99 -29.90 -39.15
N SER A 275 -10.05 -29.10 -38.64
CA SER A 275 -9.30 -28.12 -39.41
C SER A 275 -8.02 -27.75 -38.65
N THR A 276 -7.04 -27.18 -39.35
CA THR A 276 -5.84 -26.62 -38.74
C THR A 276 -5.74 -25.16 -39.15
N THR A 277 -5.51 -24.28 -38.17
CA THR A 277 -5.37 -22.85 -38.41
C THR A 277 -4.15 -22.29 -37.71
N THR A 278 -3.53 -21.28 -38.32
CA THR A 278 -2.45 -20.50 -37.71
C THR A 278 -3.02 -19.17 -37.22
N LEU A 279 -2.71 -18.79 -35.99
CA LEU A 279 -3.13 -17.53 -35.38
C LEU A 279 -1.92 -16.73 -34.90
N ALA A 280 -1.98 -15.41 -35.04
CA ALA A 280 -0.97 -14.52 -34.48
C ALA A 280 -1.17 -14.41 -32.96
N ALA A 281 -0.19 -14.87 -32.19
CA ALA A 281 -0.13 -14.62 -30.75
C ALA A 281 0.88 -13.50 -30.42
N LEU A 282 0.91 -13.09 -29.16
CA LEU A 282 1.81 -12.03 -28.67
C LEU A 282 3.30 -12.39 -28.74
N ASP A 283 3.61 -13.68 -28.93
CA ASP A 283 4.97 -14.22 -28.98
C ASP A 283 5.19 -15.00 -30.29
N GLY A 284 4.63 -14.48 -31.38
CA GLY A 284 4.66 -15.07 -32.70
C GLY A 284 3.50 -16.04 -32.98
N ASP A 285 3.52 -16.61 -34.17
CA ASP A 285 2.42 -17.43 -34.66
C ASP A 285 2.30 -18.77 -33.92
N ILE A 286 1.07 -19.24 -33.76
CA ILE A 286 0.71 -20.51 -33.16
C ILE A 286 -0.16 -21.31 -34.12
N GLU A 287 0.11 -22.60 -34.24
CA GLU A 287 -0.73 -23.53 -34.99
C GLU A 287 -1.69 -24.23 -34.03
N ILE A 288 -2.97 -24.23 -34.36
CA ILE A 288 -4.04 -24.85 -33.57
C ILE A 288 -4.73 -25.90 -34.45
N GLU A 289 -4.68 -27.14 -33.98
CA GLU A 289 -5.43 -28.25 -34.55
C GLU A 289 -6.81 -28.35 -33.89
N ILE A 290 -7.85 -28.24 -34.70
CA ILE A 290 -9.25 -28.45 -34.34
C ILE A 290 -9.61 -29.88 -34.73
N LYS A 291 -9.95 -30.69 -33.73
CA LYS A 291 -10.26 -32.10 -33.98
C LYS A 291 -11.67 -32.26 -34.53
N PRO A 292 -11.92 -33.27 -35.39
CA PRO A 292 -13.27 -33.58 -35.83
C PRO A 292 -14.20 -33.87 -34.64
N GLY A 293 -15.35 -33.21 -34.60
CA GLY A 293 -16.33 -33.34 -33.52
C GLY A 293 -16.06 -32.45 -32.30
N THR A 294 -15.14 -31.49 -32.38
CA THR A 294 -14.88 -30.51 -31.33
C THR A 294 -16.16 -29.78 -30.92
N GLN A 295 -16.34 -29.63 -29.60
CA GLN A 295 -17.54 -29.01 -29.03
C GLN A 295 -17.27 -27.56 -28.62
N SER A 296 -18.32 -26.73 -28.65
CA SER A 296 -18.22 -25.38 -28.10
C SER A 296 -17.89 -25.43 -26.62
N THR A 297 -17.09 -24.48 -26.14
CA THR A 297 -16.53 -24.41 -24.78
C THR A 297 -15.43 -25.45 -24.50
N GLU A 298 -14.98 -26.21 -25.49
CA GLU A 298 -13.73 -26.96 -25.37
C GLU A 298 -12.55 -25.98 -25.23
N ILE A 299 -11.53 -26.36 -24.46
CA ILE A 299 -10.33 -25.53 -24.29
C ILE A 299 -9.15 -26.27 -24.88
N VAL A 300 -8.47 -25.62 -25.82
CA VAL A 300 -7.17 -26.04 -26.31
C VAL A 300 -6.11 -25.28 -25.54
N THR A 301 -5.23 -26.00 -24.84
CA THR A 301 -4.15 -25.41 -24.05
C THR A 301 -2.83 -25.53 -24.81
N ILE A 302 -2.18 -24.39 -25.06
CA ILE A 302 -0.86 -24.31 -25.67
C ILE A 302 0.13 -23.96 -24.58
N LYS A 303 1.01 -24.92 -24.25
CA LYS A 303 1.91 -24.82 -23.11
C LYS A 303 2.99 -23.75 -23.31
N GLY A 304 3.29 -23.00 -22.26
CA GLY A 304 4.40 -22.04 -22.22
C GLY A 304 4.21 -20.79 -23.08
N ARG A 305 2.99 -20.54 -23.56
CA ARG A 305 2.63 -19.37 -24.38
C ARG A 305 1.84 -18.29 -23.60
N GLY A 306 1.78 -18.39 -22.27
CA GLY A 306 1.17 -17.40 -21.39
C GLY A 306 2.13 -16.28 -20.96
N VAL A 307 1.87 -15.67 -19.81
CA VAL A 307 2.69 -14.60 -19.23
C VAL A 307 3.86 -15.19 -18.43
N THR A 308 5.00 -14.50 -18.43
CA THR A 308 6.17 -14.87 -17.61
C THR A 308 5.87 -14.68 -16.14
N LYS A 309 6.30 -15.62 -15.30
CA LYS A 309 6.06 -15.54 -13.85
C LYS A 309 6.96 -14.48 -13.23
N LEU A 310 6.37 -13.52 -12.51
CA LEU A 310 7.14 -12.49 -11.80
C LEU A 310 8.08 -13.08 -10.73
N ARG A 311 7.64 -14.15 -10.06
CA ARG A 311 8.38 -14.85 -9.01
C ARG A 311 8.47 -16.33 -9.35
N GLY A 312 9.33 -16.69 -10.28
CA GLY A 312 9.58 -18.08 -10.64
C GLY A 312 10.19 -18.22 -12.03
N ASN A 313 10.34 -19.47 -12.46
CA ASN A 313 10.83 -19.79 -13.79
C ASN A 313 9.68 -20.23 -14.69
N GLY A 314 9.82 -19.90 -15.98
CA GLY A 314 8.88 -20.28 -17.03
C GLY A 314 7.71 -19.33 -17.18
N ARG A 315 6.78 -19.75 -18.04
CA ARG A 315 5.58 -19.01 -18.44
C ARG A 315 4.34 -19.82 -18.11
N GLY A 316 3.21 -19.14 -17.95
CA GLY A 316 1.91 -19.81 -17.99
C GLY A 316 1.57 -20.30 -19.39
N ASP A 317 0.32 -20.70 -19.57
CA ASP A 317 -0.17 -21.29 -20.81
C ASP A 317 -1.14 -20.34 -21.53
N LEU A 318 -1.28 -20.53 -22.85
CA LEU A 318 -2.35 -19.92 -23.61
C LEU A 318 -3.52 -20.89 -23.70
N ARG A 319 -4.67 -20.51 -23.17
CA ARG A 319 -5.90 -21.30 -23.14
C ARG A 319 -6.89 -20.70 -24.14
N VAL A 320 -7.08 -21.40 -25.23
CA VAL A 320 -8.00 -21.00 -26.29
C VAL A 320 -9.34 -21.70 -26.09
N GLY A 321 -10.37 -20.94 -25.75
CA GLY A 321 -11.74 -21.41 -25.70
C GLY A 321 -12.33 -21.45 -27.10
N ILE A 322 -12.89 -22.60 -27.49
CA ILE A 322 -13.51 -22.78 -28.79
C ILE A 322 -14.97 -22.34 -28.73
N GLN A 323 -15.37 -21.43 -29.61
CA GLN A 323 -16.76 -21.03 -29.80
C GLN A 323 -17.21 -21.49 -31.18
N VAL A 324 -18.12 -22.48 -31.22
CA VAL A 324 -18.66 -22.96 -32.49
C VAL A 324 -19.75 -22.01 -32.95
N VAL A 325 -19.55 -21.39 -34.11
CA VAL A 325 -20.49 -20.43 -34.71
C VAL A 325 -21.39 -21.18 -35.69
N THR A 326 -22.69 -21.16 -35.41
CA THR A 326 -23.72 -21.71 -36.30
C THR A 326 -24.18 -20.63 -37.29
N PRO A 327 -24.21 -20.92 -38.60
CA PRO A 327 -24.70 -19.96 -39.60
C PRO A 327 -26.14 -19.50 -39.32
N THR A 328 -26.37 -18.18 -39.34
CA THR A 328 -27.70 -17.60 -39.03
C THR A 328 -28.60 -17.46 -40.24
N LYS A 329 -28.02 -17.42 -41.46
CA LYS A 329 -28.75 -17.32 -42.72
C LYS A 329 -28.31 -18.46 -43.63
N LEU A 330 -29.28 -19.24 -44.09
CA LEU A 330 -29.07 -20.36 -45.01
C LEU A 330 -29.91 -20.15 -46.27
N GLY A 331 -29.28 -20.28 -47.43
CA GLY A 331 -29.94 -20.36 -48.73
C GLY A 331 -30.76 -21.65 -48.88
N HIS A 332 -31.52 -21.74 -49.98
CA HIS A 332 -32.38 -22.92 -50.24
C HIS A 332 -31.55 -24.21 -50.28
N ARG A 333 -30.47 -24.21 -51.06
CA ARG A 333 -29.61 -25.37 -51.24
C ARG A 333 -28.87 -25.78 -49.97
N GLU A 334 -28.37 -24.82 -49.19
CA GLU A 334 -27.68 -25.09 -47.93
C GLU A 334 -28.63 -25.73 -46.91
N ARG A 335 -29.88 -25.24 -46.85
CA ARG A 335 -30.92 -25.82 -45.97
C ARG A 335 -31.24 -27.26 -46.35
N GLU A 336 -31.37 -27.57 -47.63
CA GLU A 336 -31.58 -28.95 -48.11
C GLU A 336 -30.44 -29.87 -47.63
N LEU A 337 -29.18 -29.44 -47.80
CA LEU A 337 -28.01 -30.22 -47.39
C LEU A 337 -27.97 -30.47 -45.88
N VAL A 338 -28.27 -29.46 -45.07
CA VAL A 338 -28.35 -29.60 -43.61
C VAL A 338 -29.49 -30.54 -43.20
N GLN A 339 -30.63 -30.50 -43.90
CA GLN A 339 -31.74 -31.43 -43.67
C GLN A 339 -31.38 -32.87 -44.03
N GLU A 340 -30.66 -33.09 -45.13
CA GLU A 340 -30.14 -34.41 -45.49
C GLU A 340 -29.16 -34.92 -44.44
N PHE A 341 -28.20 -34.08 -44.02
CA PHE A 341 -27.27 -34.41 -42.95
C PHE A 341 -28.00 -34.78 -41.65
N ALA A 342 -29.03 -34.02 -41.26
CA ALA A 342 -29.81 -34.27 -40.05
C ALA A 342 -30.54 -35.62 -40.05
N LYS A 343 -30.94 -36.15 -41.23
CA LYS A 343 -31.61 -37.47 -41.33
C LYS A 343 -30.72 -38.64 -40.89
N HIS A 344 -29.39 -38.46 -40.88
CA HIS A 344 -28.46 -39.49 -40.42
C HIS A 344 -28.40 -39.62 -38.89
N TYR A 345 -28.95 -38.66 -38.14
CA TYR A 345 -28.92 -38.64 -36.68
C TYR A 345 -30.33 -38.82 -36.10
N LYS A 346 -30.41 -39.46 -34.92
CA LYS A 346 -31.67 -39.55 -34.19
C LYS A 346 -32.05 -38.14 -33.68
N PRO A 347 -33.26 -37.63 -34.01
CA PRO A 347 -33.66 -36.30 -33.56
C PRO A 347 -33.80 -36.30 -32.03
N GLN A 348 -32.91 -35.59 -31.35
CA GLN A 348 -33.05 -35.29 -29.93
C GLN A 348 -33.85 -33.99 -29.78
N LYS A 349 -34.93 -34.04 -29.00
CA LYS A 349 -35.67 -32.83 -28.66
C LYS A 349 -34.81 -31.96 -27.73
N PRO A 350 -34.76 -30.63 -27.93
CA PRO A 350 -34.12 -29.73 -26.98
C PRO A 350 -34.68 -29.97 -25.57
N ALA A 351 -33.81 -30.18 -24.60
CA ALA A 351 -34.19 -30.43 -23.23
C ALA A 351 -33.28 -29.64 -22.28
N LEU A 352 -33.84 -29.18 -21.17
CA LEU A 352 -33.05 -28.65 -20.07
C LEU A 352 -32.22 -29.78 -19.46
N THR A 353 -30.93 -29.54 -19.26
CA THR A 353 -30.05 -30.49 -18.60
C THR A 353 -30.18 -30.36 -17.08
N HIS A 354 -29.85 -31.42 -16.35
CA HIS A 354 -29.83 -31.35 -14.88
C HIS A 354 -28.77 -30.36 -14.42
N PHE A 355 -29.13 -29.55 -13.42
CA PHE A 355 -28.20 -28.61 -12.78
C PHE A 355 -27.06 -29.37 -12.11
N GLN A 356 -25.94 -29.49 -12.81
CA GLN A 356 -24.69 -29.94 -12.23
C GLN A 356 -23.97 -28.71 -11.68
N GLN A 357 -23.82 -28.64 -10.35
CA GLN A 357 -23.04 -27.59 -9.68
C GLN A 357 -21.63 -27.42 -10.28
N GLY A 358 -21.04 -28.49 -10.86
CA GLY A 358 -19.75 -28.45 -11.53
C GLY A 358 -19.73 -27.86 -12.95
N LEU A 359 -20.86 -27.80 -13.66
CA LEU A 359 -20.91 -27.20 -15.00
C LEU A 359 -20.97 -25.68 -14.91
N PHE A 360 -21.76 -25.16 -13.96
CA PHE A 360 -21.85 -23.73 -13.67
C PHE A 360 -20.67 -23.21 -12.86
N SER A 361 -20.01 -24.01 -12.01
CA SER A 361 -18.73 -23.60 -11.41
C SER A 361 -17.65 -23.49 -12.49
N LYS A 362 -17.55 -24.46 -13.41
CA LYS A 362 -16.64 -24.37 -14.56
C LYS A 362 -16.94 -23.14 -15.40
N LEU A 363 -18.20 -22.79 -15.65
CA LEU A 363 -18.58 -21.61 -16.45
C LEU A 363 -18.35 -20.28 -15.70
N ARG A 364 -18.58 -20.26 -14.38
CA ARG A 364 -18.35 -19.09 -13.51
C ARG A 364 -16.86 -18.82 -13.31
N ASP A 365 -16.08 -19.85 -12.97
CA ASP A 365 -14.60 -19.79 -12.87
C ASP A 365 -13.94 -19.53 -14.25
N ARG A 366 -14.70 -19.67 -15.36
CA ARG A 366 -14.27 -19.39 -16.75
C ARG A 366 -14.49 -17.95 -17.22
N PHE A 367 -15.35 -17.17 -16.55
CA PHE A 367 -15.70 -15.80 -16.97
C PHE A 367 -15.48 -14.75 -15.88
N LEU A 368 -15.55 -15.14 -14.62
CA LEU A 368 -15.37 -14.26 -13.47
C LEU A 368 -14.34 -14.95 -12.57
N GLY A 369 -13.11 -14.45 -12.59
CA GLY A 369 -12.10 -14.82 -11.59
C GLY A 369 -12.61 -14.62 -10.18
#